data_AF-W0IU97-F1
#
_entry.id   AF-W0IU97-F1
#
_cell.length_a   1.000
_cell.length_b   1.000
_cell.length_c   1.000
_cell.angle_alpha   90.00
_cell.angle_beta   90.00
_cell.angle_gamma   90.00
#
_symmetry.space_group_name_H-M   'P 1'
#
loop_
_entity.id
_entity.type
_entity.pdbx_description
1 polymer ?
#
loop_
_entity_poly.entity_id
_entity_poly.type
_entity_poly.pdbx_seq_one_letter_code
_entity_poly.pdbx_strand_id
1 'polypeptide(L)'
;MTRYILPSVVVFALAAQIRAAVLTDPALATGAGAIAPGGSGYRSLNTNEIPANATPVATLEALAGFGVIQDFSGVTEGENILHFTDPARADAKISFSGTAGVDYATAGGERTTPAYLTSPGAGISIAARGITSQFTMTIDFGSWNGTVFDSDSGSTGAAGFTLSGDATRLSMVTSITASFVGTAGNLLDTQVWNGPKAGARGLWFGYQATGAEPIGRIDVTFVITQAEGSSQMILGFDDLGFAATSQIPEPAHIAMIAAAGALALGVRFRRRR
;
A
#
# COMPACT_ATOMS: atom_id res chain seq x y z
N MET A 1 51.53 41.80 -14.24
CA MET A 1 50.52 41.55 -13.20
C MET A 1 49.17 41.38 -13.89
N THR A 2 48.74 40.15 -14.10
CA THR A 2 47.52 39.82 -14.85
C THR A 2 46.50 39.27 -13.85
N ARG A 3 45.43 40.02 -13.60
CA ARG A 3 44.35 39.60 -12.69
C ARG A 3 43.35 38.76 -13.49
N TYR A 4 43.19 37.49 -13.12
CA TYR A 4 42.11 36.64 -13.63
C TYR A 4 40.85 36.91 -12.80
N ILE A 5 39.79 37.39 -13.47
CA ILE A 5 38.45 37.47 -12.90
C ILE A 5 37.76 36.15 -13.28
N LEU A 6 37.50 35.30 -12.30
CA LEU A 6 36.66 34.11 -12.46
C LEU A 6 35.19 34.55 -12.47
N PRO A 7 34.40 34.26 -13.52
CA PRO A 7 32.97 34.47 -13.47
C PRO A 7 32.33 33.38 -12.58
N SER A 8 31.68 33.81 -11.50
CA SER A 8 30.82 32.96 -10.70
C SER A 8 29.58 32.60 -11.52
N VAL A 9 29.52 31.38 -12.05
CA VAL A 9 28.29 30.81 -12.60
C VAL A 9 27.44 30.38 -11.41
N VAL A 10 26.45 31.19 -11.06
CA VAL A 10 25.37 30.78 -10.16
C VAL A 10 24.48 29.83 -10.95
N VAL A 11 24.67 28.53 -10.74
CA VAL A 11 23.74 27.52 -11.24
C VAL A 11 22.50 27.57 -10.35
N PHE A 12 21.46 28.26 -10.81
CA PHE A 12 20.12 28.07 -10.26
C PHE A 12 19.65 26.67 -10.67
N ALA A 13 19.81 25.69 -9.78
CA ALA A 13 19.04 24.47 -9.85
C ALA A 13 17.57 24.86 -9.63
N LEU A 14 16.83 25.08 -10.72
CA LEU A 14 15.38 25.03 -10.69
C LEU A 14 15.02 23.62 -10.23
N ALA A 15 14.72 23.46 -8.94
CA ALA A 15 14.01 22.30 -8.45
C ALA A 15 12.70 22.27 -9.26
N ALA A 16 12.58 21.31 -10.17
CA ALA A 16 11.30 21.01 -10.78
C ALA A 16 10.34 20.75 -9.62
N GLN A 17 9.36 21.64 -9.42
CA GLN A 17 8.24 21.33 -8.53
C GLN A 17 7.58 20.08 -9.11
N ILE A 18 7.86 18.92 -8.52
CA ILE A 18 7.10 17.71 -8.76
C ILE A 18 5.68 18.06 -8.37
N ARG A 19 4.81 18.29 -9.35
CA ARG A 19 3.39 18.46 -9.11
C ARG A 19 2.84 17.05 -8.97
N ALA A 20 2.61 16.61 -7.75
CA ALA A 20 1.84 15.40 -7.53
C ALA A 20 0.45 15.58 -8.15
N ALA A 21 -0.06 14.57 -8.86
CA ALA A 21 -1.47 14.58 -9.22
C ALA A 21 -2.30 14.46 -7.94
N VAL A 22 -3.42 15.17 -7.88
CA VAL A 22 -4.32 15.15 -6.72
C VAL A 22 -5.69 14.68 -7.21
N LEU A 23 -6.09 13.49 -6.78
CA LEU A 23 -7.42 12.94 -6.99
C LEU A 23 -8.25 13.30 -5.77
N THR A 24 -9.27 14.13 -5.95
CA THR A 24 -10.17 14.54 -4.86
C THR A 24 -11.42 13.67 -4.86
N ASP A 25 -11.75 13.13 -3.69
CA ASP A 25 -12.87 12.23 -3.43
C ASP A 25 -12.97 11.10 -4.47
N PRO A 26 -11.90 10.28 -4.67
CA PRO A 26 -11.99 9.12 -5.55
C PRO A 26 -13.14 8.21 -5.10
N ALA A 27 -13.86 7.64 -6.06
CA ALA A 27 -15.00 6.78 -5.77
C ALA A 27 -14.56 5.56 -4.95
N LEU A 28 -15.32 5.27 -3.89
CA LEU A 28 -15.03 4.17 -2.98
C LEU A 28 -16.02 3.03 -3.18
N ALA A 29 -15.50 1.85 -3.48
CA ALA A 29 -16.24 0.60 -3.36
C ALA A 29 -16.26 0.13 -1.90
N THR A 30 -17.36 -0.48 -1.47
CA THR A 30 -17.56 -0.94 -0.09
C THR A 30 -18.23 -2.30 -0.06
N GLY A 31 -17.97 -3.06 1.00
CA GLY A 31 -18.60 -4.37 1.22
C GLY A 31 -17.84 -5.51 0.56
N ALA A 32 -18.43 -6.70 0.59
CA ALA A 32 -17.77 -7.93 0.18
C ALA A 32 -17.43 -7.92 -1.33
N GLY A 33 -16.16 -8.22 -1.65
CA GLY A 33 -15.63 -8.25 -3.01
C GLY A 33 -15.25 -6.86 -3.57
N ALA A 34 -15.19 -5.83 -2.73
CA ALA A 34 -14.67 -4.52 -3.10
C ALA A 34 -13.15 -4.54 -3.35
N ILE A 35 -12.40 -5.41 -2.68
CA ILE A 35 -11.05 -5.79 -3.08
C ILE A 35 -11.18 -7.10 -3.85
N ALA A 36 -10.63 -7.14 -5.06
CA ALA A 36 -10.79 -8.29 -5.95
C ALA A 36 -9.45 -8.92 -6.33
N PRO A 37 -8.62 -9.46 -5.41
CA PRO A 37 -7.29 -9.96 -5.76
C PRO A 37 -7.32 -11.07 -6.84
N GLY A 38 -8.42 -11.81 -6.94
CA GLY A 38 -8.62 -12.79 -8.00
C GLY A 38 -8.96 -12.22 -9.38
N GLY A 39 -9.21 -10.92 -9.52
CA GLY A 39 -9.85 -10.31 -10.69
C GLY A 39 -11.39 -10.39 -10.62
N SER A 40 -12.11 -9.40 -11.16
CA SER A 40 -13.56 -9.49 -11.38
C SER A 40 -13.89 -10.57 -12.44
N GLY A 41 -13.90 -11.85 -12.05
CA GLY A 41 -14.23 -12.98 -12.93
C GLY A 41 -13.12 -14.00 -13.18
N TYR A 42 -11.95 -13.88 -12.53
CA TYR A 42 -10.89 -14.89 -12.60
C TYR A 42 -10.80 -15.66 -11.29
N ARG A 43 -10.34 -16.92 -11.36
CA ARG A 43 -10.14 -17.75 -10.16
C ARG A 43 -9.19 -17.00 -9.23
N SER A 44 -9.69 -16.68 -8.03
CA SER A 44 -8.92 -16.40 -6.81
C SER A 44 -7.55 -17.05 -6.92
N LEU A 45 -6.49 -16.31 -6.60
CA LEU A 45 -5.20 -16.89 -6.28
C LEU A 45 -5.46 -18.14 -5.45
N ASN A 46 -4.84 -19.24 -5.88
CA ASN A 46 -4.81 -20.47 -5.12
C ASN A 46 -4.50 -20.09 -3.66
N THR A 47 -5.46 -20.31 -2.77
CA THR A 47 -5.56 -19.75 -1.40
C THR A 47 -4.45 -20.19 -0.45
N ASN A 48 -3.40 -20.81 -0.97
CA ASN A 48 -2.30 -21.38 -0.20
C ASN A 48 -1.07 -20.45 -0.16
N GLU A 49 -1.05 -19.39 -0.94
CA GLU A 49 0.00 -18.38 -0.86
C GLU A 49 -0.65 -17.02 -0.61
N ILE A 50 -0.91 -16.73 0.67
CA ILE A 50 -1.11 -15.38 1.17
C ILE A 50 0.10 -15.15 2.08
N PRO A 51 0.71 -13.95 2.12
CA PRO A 51 1.81 -13.69 3.05
C PRO A 51 1.38 -14.08 4.47
N ALA A 52 2.30 -14.69 5.22
CA ALA A 52 2.05 -14.97 6.63
C ALA A 52 1.57 -13.69 7.33
N ASN A 53 0.59 -13.84 8.23
CA ASN A 53 -0.01 -12.76 9.03
C ASN A 53 -0.83 -11.70 8.27
N ALA A 54 -1.00 -11.81 6.95
CA ALA A 54 -1.91 -10.93 6.25
C ALA A 54 -3.34 -11.08 6.76
N THR A 55 -3.98 -9.95 7.06
CA THR A 55 -5.40 -9.93 7.42
C THR A 55 -6.22 -10.35 6.19
N PRO A 56 -7.16 -11.31 6.32
CA PRO A 56 -7.99 -11.74 5.20
C PRO A 56 -8.79 -10.58 4.59
N VAL A 57 -8.94 -10.57 3.28
CA VAL A 57 -9.74 -9.57 2.54
C VAL A 57 -11.13 -9.39 3.16
N ALA A 58 -11.85 -10.49 3.35
CA ALA A 58 -13.21 -10.45 3.91
C ALA A 58 -13.27 -9.87 5.33
N THR A 59 -12.19 -9.97 6.11
CA THR A 59 -12.12 -9.35 7.43
C THR A 59 -12.04 -7.83 7.32
N LEU A 60 -11.23 -7.32 6.39
CA LEU A 60 -11.11 -5.88 6.17
C LEU A 60 -12.37 -5.28 5.55
N GLU A 61 -12.95 -5.94 4.55
CA GLU A 61 -14.20 -5.49 3.89
C GLU A 61 -15.41 -5.49 4.82
N ALA A 62 -15.37 -6.28 5.90
CA ALA A 62 -16.41 -6.30 6.92
C ALA A 62 -16.30 -5.14 7.92
N LEU A 63 -15.19 -4.39 7.93
CA LEU A 63 -15.02 -3.24 8.83
C LEU A 63 -15.91 -2.08 8.38
N ALA A 64 -16.55 -1.43 9.36
CA ALA A 64 -17.40 -0.29 9.08
C ALA A 64 -16.57 0.87 8.51
N GLY A 65 -17.00 1.42 7.37
CA GLY A 65 -16.29 2.50 6.70
C GLY A 65 -15.01 2.07 5.97
N PHE A 66 -14.73 0.77 5.83
CA PHE A 66 -13.69 0.32 4.91
C PHE A 66 -14.13 0.60 3.48
N GLY A 67 -13.39 1.50 2.83
CA GLY A 67 -13.64 1.93 1.45
C GLY A 67 -12.41 1.63 0.61
N VAL A 68 -12.65 1.21 -0.63
CA VAL A 68 -11.63 0.75 -1.58
C VAL A 68 -11.64 1.64 -2.80
N ILE A 69 -10.50 2.25 -3.10
CA ILE A 69 -10.26 2.89 -4.38
C ILE A 69 -9.88 1.79 -5.37
N GLN A 70 -10.71 1.61 -6.40
CA GLN A 70 -10.49 0.65 -7.48
C GLN A 70 -10.12 1.32 -8.81
N ASP A 71 -10.29 2.64 -8.89
CA ASP A 71 -10.02 3.42 -10.09
C ASP A 71 -9.13 4.62 -9.75
N PHE A 72 -7.92 4.59 -10.28
CA PHE A 72 -6.88 5.62 -10.14
C PHE A 72 -6.77 6.48 -11.41
N SER A 73 -7.83 6.56 -12.22
CA SER A 73 -7.86 7.42 -13.41
C SER A 73 -7.50 8.87 -13.05
N GLY A 74 -6.53 9.46 -13.77
CA GLY A 74 -6.04 10.81 -13.54
C GLY A 74 -4.76 10.91 -12.70
N VAL A 75 -4.19 9.81 -12.23
CA VAL A 75 -2.82 9.77 -11.69
C VAL A 75 -1.77 10.05 -12.78
N THR A 76 -0.65 10.65 -12.40
CA THR A 76 0.46 10.97 -13.31
C THR A 76 1.77 10.34 -12.85
N GLU A 77 2.79 10.29 -13.70
CA GLU A 77 4.09 9.78 -13.30
C GLU A 77 4.65 10.53 -12.07
N GLY A 78 5.30 9.76 -11.19
CA GLY A 78 5.83 10.26 -9.92
C GLY A 78 4.86 10.10 -8.75
N GLU A 79 4.72 11.17 -7.97
CA GLU A 79 3.93 11.17 -6.74
C GLU A 79 2.45 11.44 -7.03
N ASN A 80 1.57 10.77 -6.28
CA ASN A 80 0.13 10.93 -6.41
C ASN A 80 -0.51 11.07 -5.03
N ILE A 81 -1.49 11.97 -4.91
CA ILE A 81 -2.23 12.25 -3.67
C ILE A 81 -3.70 11.91 -3.90
N LEU A 82 -4.26 11.17 -2.95
CA LEU A 82 -5.65 10.80 -2.85
C LEU A 82 -6.23 11.63 -1.70
N HIS A 83 -6.97 12.67 -2.04
CA HIS A 83 -7.53 13.62 -1.10
C HIS A 83 -9.01 13.34 -0.85
N PHE A 84 -9.43 13.38 0.42
CA PHE A 84 -10.81 13.18 0.86
C PHE A 84 -11.32 14.41 1.60
N THR A 85 -12.55 14.81 1.29
CA THR A 85 -13.25 15.86 2.01
C THR A 85 -13.89 15.37 3.32
N ASP A 86 -14.08 14.06 3.47
CA ASP A 86 -14.51 13.43 4.71
C ASP A 86 -13.38 13.46 5.75
N PRO A 87 -13.48 14.24 6.84
CA PRO A 87 -12.42 14.36 7.84
C PRO A 87 -12.21 13.08 8.66
N ALA A 88 -13.13 12.11 8.59
CA ALA A 88 -12.94 10.81 9.24
C ALA A 88 -11.98 9.91 8.45
N ARG A 89 -11.65 10.26 7.20
CA ARG A 89 -10.76 9.51 6.33
C ARG A 89 -9.45 10.26 6.15
N ALA A 90 -8.33 9.58 6.37
CA ALA A 90 -7.02 10.14 6.06
C ALA A 90 -6.85 10.30 4.55
N ASP A 91 -6.13 11.36 4.15
CA ASP A 91 -5.60 11.46 2.80
C ASP A 91 -4.47 10.43 2.63
N ALA A 92 -4.18 10.03 1.40
CA ALA A 92 -3.08 9.12 1.11
C ALA A 92 -2.14 9.70 0.05
N LYS A 93 -0.83 9.53 0.23
CA LYS A 93 0.18 9.88 -0.77
C LYS A 93 0.95 8.63 -1.17
N ILE A 94 1.02 8.39 -2.47
CA ILE A 94 1.79 7.31 -3.08
C ILE A 94 3.03 7.92 -3.72
N SER A 95 4.20 7.44 -3.31
CA SER A 95 5.50 7.91 -3.79
C SER A 95 6.43 6.75 -4.08
N PHE A 96 7.49 7.02 -4.86
CA PHE A 96 8.49 6.04 -5.24
C PHE A 96 9.88 6.56 -4.89
N SER A 97 10.72 5.71 -4.31
CA SER A 97 12.10 6.04 -3.96
C SER A 97 13.03 4.84 -4.16
N GLY A 98 14.33 5.08 -4.23
CA GLY A 98 15.33 4.03 -4.39
C GLY A 98 16.49 4.45 -5.29
N THR A 99 17.66 3.87 -5.03
CA THR A 99 18.94 4.28 -5.62
C THR A 99 19.24 3.65 -6.98
N ALA A 100 18.58 2.55 -7.35
CA ALA A 100 18.78 1.92 -8.65
C ALA A 100 17.53 1.19 -9.15
N GLY A 101 17.09 1.60 -10.33
CA GLY A 101 16.20 0.82 -11.18
C GLY A 101 14.71 1.08 -11.02
N VAL A 102 14.27 2.17 -10.40
CA VAL A 102 12.94 2.75 -10.69
C VAL A 102 12.99 3.41 -12.06
N ASP A 103 11.98 3.20 -12.90
CA ASP A 103 11.76 4.04 -14.07
C ASP A 103 10.79 5.17 -13.75
N TYR A 104 11.32 6.30 -13.29
CA TYR A 104 10.53 7.47 -12.95
C TYR A 104 9.82 8.11 -14.16
N ALA A 105 10.15 7.72 -15.40
CA ALA A 105 9.40 8.15 -16.58
C ALA A 105 8.08 7.38 -16.77
N THR A 106 7.79 6.40 -15.93
CA THR A 106 6.56 5.58 -16.05
C THR A 106 6.00 5.11 -14.71
N ALA A 107 6.81 5.07 -13.64
CA ALA A 107 6.35 4.77 -12.30
C ALA A 107 5.41 5.88 -11.79
N GLY A 108 4.34 5.50 -11.11
CA GLY A 108 3.28 6.41 -10.65
C GLY A 108 2.21 6.73 -11.69
N GLY A 109 2.50 6.52 -12.98
CA GLY A 109 1.58 6.84 -14.06
C GLY A 109 0.38 5.90 -14.14
N GLU A 110 -0.68 6.35 -14.80
CA GLU A 110 -1.90 5.57 -14.98
C GLU A 110 -1.67 4.27 -15.78
N ARG A 111 -2.32 3.18 -15.37
CA ARG A 111 -2.28 1.88 -16.03
C ARG A 111 -3.68 1.37 -16.29
N THR A 112 -4.06 1.25 -17.56
CA THR A 112 -5.40 0.76 -17.98
C THR A 112 -5.37 -0.63 -18.60
N THR A 113 -4.19 -1.23 -18.72
CA THR A 113 -4.03 -2.54 -19.36
C THR A 113 -4.58 -3.64 -18.44
N PRO A 114 -5.61 -4.41 -18.86
CA PRO A 114 -6.31 -5.32 -17.95
C PRO A 114 -5.42 -6.34 -17.24
N ALA A 115 -4.33 -6.80 -17.86
CA ALA A 115 -3.41 -7.77 -17.23
C ALA A 115 -2.73 -7.26 -15.95
N TYR A 116 -2.70 -5.93 -15.76
CA TYR A 116 -2.12 -5.24 -14.60
C TYR A 116 -3.20 -4.68 -13.67
N LEU A 117 -4.42 -5.19 -13.78
CA LEU A 117 -5.55 -4.80 -12.95
C LEU A 117 -6.23 -6.05 -12.37
N THR A 118 -6.72 -5.91 -11.15
CA THR A 118 -7.63 -6.79 -10.42
C THR A 118 -9.07 -6.28 -10.47
N SER A 119 -9.25 -4.97 -10.61
CA SER A 119 -10.56 -4.31 -10.64
C SER A 119 -10.79 -3.52 -11.93
N PRO A 120 -12.05 -3.15 -12.24
CA PRO A 120 -12.34 -2.26 -13.37
C PRO A 120 -11.79 -0.84 -13.12
N GLY A 121 -11.36 -0.16 -14.18
CA GLY A 121 -10.87 1.22 -14.13
C GLY A 121 -9.41 1.32 -14.53
N ALA A 122 -8.65 2.12 -13.79
CA ALA A 122 -7.22 2.25 -13.94
C ALA A 122 -6.48 1.97 -12.62
N GLY A 123 -5.26 1.45 -12.71
CA GLY A 123 -4.33 1.27 -11.60
C GLY A 123 -3.13 2.21 -11.71
N ILE A 124 -2.19 2.08 -10.78
CA ILE A 124 -0.92 2.83 -10.80
C ILE A 124 0.19 1.93 -11.32
N SER A 125 0.92 2.42 -12.32
CA SER A 125 2.07 1.74 -12.89
C SER A 125 3.26 1.74 -11.92
N ILE A 126 3.72 0.56 -11.55
CA ILE A 126 4.98 0.37 -10.83
C ILE A 126 6.00 -0.13 -11.86
N ALA A 127 7.06 0.64 -12.09
CA ALA A 127 7.92 0.41 -13.24
C ALA A 127 9.40 0.45 -12.87
N ALA A 128 10.16 -0.53 -13.36
CA ALA A 128 11.55 -0.71 -12.99
C ALA A 128 12.46 -1.09 -14.18
N ARG A 129 13.71 -0.60 -14.17
CA ARG A 129 14.75 -0.80 -15.19
C ARG A 129 16.05 -1.32 -14.61
N GLY A 130 16.65 -2.28 -15.30
CA GLY A 130 17.98 -2.79 -14.96
C GLY A 130 17.93 -4.24 -14.49
N ILE A 131 19.06 -4.94 -14.68
CA ILE A 131 19.19 -6.39 -14.46
C ILE A 131 18.91 -6.77 -13.01
N THR A 132 19.29 -5.93 -12.05
CA THR A 132 18.91 -6.10 -10.64
C THR A 132 18.51 -4.73 -10.12
N SER A 133 17.28 -4.62 -9.62
CA SER A 133 16.73 -3.36 -9.13
C SER A 133 16.10 -3.56 -7.77
N GLN A 134 16.29 -2.58 -6.90
CA GLN A 134 15.63 -2.51 -5.62
C GLN A 134 15.10 -1.09 -5.42
N PHE A 135 13.82 -1.00 -5.09
CA PHE A 135 13.15 0.26 -4.86
C PHE A 135 11.96 0.10 -3.92
N THR A 136 11.45 1.23 -3.43
CA THR A 136 10.35 1.28 -2.48
C THR A 136 9.24 2.15 -3.06
N MET A 137 8.03 1.61 -3.07
CA MET A 137 6.80 2.41 -3.16
C MET A 137 6.30 2.63 -1.75
N THR A 138 5.97 3.87 -1.42
CA THR A 138 5.50 4.25 -0.09
C THR A 138 4.07 4.77 -0.19
N ILE A 139 3.21 4.33 0.72
CA ILE A 139 1.84 4.82 0.89
C ILE A 139 1.78 5.50 2.26
N ASP A 140 1.85 6.81 2.29
CA ASP A 140 1.70 7.61 3.52
C ASP A 140 0.21 7.91 3.75
N PHE A 141 -0.26 7.77 5.00
CA PHE A 141 -1.58 8.24 5.42
C PHE A 141 -1.42 9.53 6.21
N GLY A 142 -2.10 10.60 5.79
CA GLY A 142 -1.80 11.95 6.23
C GLY A 142 -2.94 12.93 5.98
N SER A 143 -2.58 14.21 5.85
CA SER A 143 -3.50 15.25 5.38
C SER A 143 -2.87 16.10 4.29
N TRP A 144 -3.68 16.43 3.29
CA TRP A 144 -3.37 17.35 2.22
C TRP A 144 -4.05 18.70 2.48
N ASN A 145 -3.25 19.75 2.59
CA ASN A 145 -3.77 21.11 2.84
C ASN A 145 -4.01 21.93 1.57
N GLY A 146 -3.93 21.32 0.38
CA GLY A 146 -3.95 22.01 -0.91
C GLY A 146 -2.58 22.38 -1.48
N THR A 147 -1.50 22.27 -0.70
CA THR A 147 -0.13 22.61 -1.13
C THR A 147 0.95 21.64 -0.67
N VAL A 148 0.84 21.11 0.54
CA VAL A 148 1.79 20.19 1.15
C VAL A 148 1.03 19.02 1.77
N PHE A 149 1.58 17.83 1.59
CA PHE A 149 1.11 16.62 2.26
C PHE A 149 1.85 16.46 3.58
N ASP A 150 1.12 16.46 4.68
CA ASP A 150 1.63 16.21 6.02
C ASP A 150 1.39 14.73 6.37
N SER A 151 2.48 13.95 6.42
CA SER A 151 2.43 12.52 6.75
C SER A 151 2.19 12.27 8.25
N ASP A 152 2.37 13.27 9.10
CA ASP A 152 2.29 13.09 10.55
C ASP A 152 0.87 13.40 11.08
N SER A 153 0.00 13.99 10.24
CA SER A 153 -1.33 14.47 10.63
C SER A 153 -2.46 13.46 10.43
N GLY A 154 -2.20 12.30 9.84
CA GLY A 154 -3.21 11.30 9.50
C GLY A 154 -2.77 9.89 9.87
N SER A 155 -3.74 8.97 9.93
CA SER A 155 -3.48 7.54 10.07
C SER A 155 -4.74 6.73 9.78
N THR A 156 -4.57 5.41 9.66
CA THR A 156 -5.66 4.48 9.37
C THR A 156 -5.64 3.29 10.32
N GLY A 157 -6.82 2.74 10.64
CA GLY A 157 -6.96 1.58 11.53
C GLY A 157 -6.78 0.25 10.81
N ALA A 158 -7.00 0.23 9.51
CA ALA A 158 -6.72 -0.91 8.66
C ALA A 158 -6.40 -0.43 7.26
N ALA A 159 -5.55 -1.19 6.56
CA ALA A 159 -5.21 -0.93 5.17
C ALA A 159 -4.91 -2.23 4.45
N GLY A 160 -5.17 -2.25 3.15
CA GLY A 160 -4.76 -3.34 2.28
C GLY A 160 -4.78 -2.92 0.83
N PHE A 161 -4.02 -3.64 0.02
CA PHE A 161 -3.89 -3.36 -1.39
C PHE A 161 -3.57 -4.60 -2.20
N THR A 162 -3.71 -4.50 -3.52
CA THR A 162 -3.30 -5.56 -4.44
C THR A 162 -2.23 -5.11 -5.42
N LEU A 163 -1.37 -6.04 -5.81
CA LEU A 163 -0.42 -5.85 -6.89
C LEU A 163 -0.69 -6.88 -7.97
N SER A 164 -0.62 -6.48 -9.23
CA SER A 164 -0.86 -7.39 -10.35
C SER A 164 0.09 -7.14 -11.50
N GLY A 165 0.17 -8.10 -12.40
CA GLY A 165 1.01 -8.01 -13.58
C GLY A 165 0.79 -9.22 -14.46
N ASP A 166 1.28 -9.15 -15.70
CA ASP A 166 1.30 -10.33 -16.54
C ASP A 166 2.29 -11.38 -16.00
N ALA A 167 2.11 -12.63 -16.44
CA ALA A 167 2.91 -13.76 -15.96
C ALA A 167 4.41 -13.60 -16.23
N THR A 168 4.80 -12.86 -17.26
CA THR A 168 6.20 -12.61 -17.61
C THR A 168 6.82 -11.55 -16.72
N ARG A 169 6.07 -10.52 -16.30
CA ARG A 169 6.59 -9.48 -15.39
C ARG A 169 6.67 -9.97 -13.95
N LEU A 170 5.68 -10.73 -13.49
CA LEU A 170 5.71 -11.30 -12.15
C LEU A 170 6.75 -12.42 -11.97
N SER A 171 7.24 -13.01 -13.06
CA SER A 171 8.37 -13.95 -12.97
C SER A 171 9.72 -13.26 -12.73
N MET A 172 9.82 -11.95 -12.99
CA MET A 172 11.03 -11.13 -12.75
C MET A 172 11.13 -10.66 -11.29
N VAL A 173 10.07 -10.82 -10.51
CA VAL A 173 10.02 -10.43 -9.10
C VAL A 173 10.74 -11.49 -8.26
N THR A 174 11.76 -11.06 -7.51
CA THR A 174 12.48 -11.92 -6.56
C THR A 174 11.81 -11.90 -5.20
N SER A 175 11.48 -10.71 -4.70
CA SER A 175 10.65 -10.55 -3.52
C SER A 175 9.88 -9.23 -3.52
N ILE A 176 8.74 -9.23 -2.82
CA ILE A 176 8.00 -8.02 -2.47
C ILE A 176 7.75 -8.07 -0.97
N THR A 177 8.17 -7.03 -0.27
CA THR A 177 7.98 -6.90 1.17
C THR A 177 7.11 -5.69 1.45
N ALA A 178 5.95 -5.88 2.05
CA ALA A 178 5.14 -4.80 2.59
C ALA A 178 5.36 -4.70 4.10
N SER A 179 5.83 -3.55 4.56
CA SER A 179 6.01 -3.23 5.97
C SER A 179 4.95 -2.21 6.37
N PHE A 180 4.10 -2.58 7.32
CA PHE A 180 3.10 -1.69 7.91
C PHE A 180 3.75 -0.98 9.10
N VAL A 181 3.83 0.34 9.03
CA VAL A 181 4.54 1.18 9.98
C VAL A 181 3.55 2.08 10.70
N GLY A 182 3.64 2.12 12.02
CA GLY A 182 2.80 2.93 12.89
C GLY A 182 3.18 4.40 12.84
N THR A 183 2.31 5.26 13.36
CA THR A 183 2.55 6.71 13.44
C THR A 183 3.74 7.10 14.32
N ALA A 184 4.14 6.23 15.26
CA ALA A 184 5.36 6.42 16.05
C ALA A 184 6.62 5.91 15.34
N GLY A 185 6.50 5.38 14.12
CA GLY A 185 7.60 4.77 13.36
C GLY A 185 7.88 3.31 13.73
N ASN A 186 7.07 2.70 14.61
CA ASN A 186 7.25 1.29 14.95
C ASN A 186 6.77 0.40 13.81
N LEU A 187 7.48 -0.71 13.59
CA LEU A 187 7.04 -1.74 12.66
C LEU A 187 5.88 -2.53 13.29
N LEU A 188 4.70 -2.48 12.68
CA LEU A 188 3.50 -3.18 13.14
C LEU A 188 3.40 -4.59 12.58
N ASP A 189 3.69 -4.75 11.29
CA ASP A 189 3.70 -6.05 10.61
C ASP A 189 4.61 -6.03 9.38
N THR A 190 5.03 -7.22 8.94
CA THR A 190 5.80 -7.41 7.71
C THR A 190 5.30 -8.62 6.95
N GLN A 191 4.89 -8.38 5.71
CA GLN A 191 4.33 -9.37 4.81
C GLN A 191 5.25 -9.52 3.61
N VAL A 192 5.69 -10.76 3.35
CA VAL A 192 6.68 -11.04 2.32
C VAL A 192 6.13 -12.03 1.32
N TRP A 193 6.20 -11.65 0.06
CA TRP A 193 6.09 -12.54 -1.09
C TRP A 193 7.48 -12.86 -1.60
N ASN A 194 7.85 -14.15 -1.57
CA ASN A 194 9.15 -14.63 -2.04
C ASN A 194 9.01 -15.45 -3.32
N GLY A 195 10.01 -15.28 -4.19
CA GLY A 195 10.18 -16.02 -5.43
C GLY A 195 9.30 -15.52 -6.58
N PRO A 196 9.61 -15.96 -7.82
CA PRO A 196 8.81 -15.65 -9.00
C PRO A 196 7.34 -16.03 -8.83
N LYS A 197 6.43 -15.14 -9.26
CA LYS A 197 4.97 -15.36 -9.20
C LYS A 197 4.35 -15.44 -10.59
N ALA A 198 4.99 -16.20 -11.47
CA ALA A 198 4.51 -16.41 -12.83
C ALA A 198 3.04 -16.90 -12.81
N GLY A 199 2.15 -16.15 -13.45
CA GLY A 199 0.72 -16.46 -13.53
C GLY A 199 -0.13 -16.05 -12.32
N ALA A 200 0.48 -15.48 -11.27
CA ALA A 200 -0.28 -14.84 -10.20
C ALA A 200 -0.95 -13.56 -10.74
N ARG A 201 -2.13 -13.21 -10.21
CA ARG A 201 -2.75 -11.89 -10.37
C ARG A 201 -3.30 -11.49 -9.00
N GLY A 202 -3.19 -10.21 -8.66
CA GLY A 202 -3.64 -9.64 -7.39
C GLY A 202 -2.97 -10.25 -6.17
N LEU A 203 -1.65 -10.13 -6.09
CA LEU A 203 -0.92 -10.35 -4.85
C LEU A 203 -1.51 -9.46 -3.76
N TRP A 204 -2.05 -10.08 -2.72
CA TRP A 204 -2.73 -9.40 -1.62
C TRP A 204 -1.76 -9.06 -0.49
N PHE A 205 -1.93 -7.87 0.07
CA PHE A 205 -1.35 -7.43 1.32
C PHE A 205 -2.43 -6.71 2.13
N GLY A 206 -2.51 -6.99 3.43
CA GLY A 206 -3.52 -6.35 4.25
C GLY A 206 -3.22 -6.50 5.72
N TYR A 207 -3.45 -5.43 6.48
CA TYR A 207 -3.21 -5.40 7.91
C TYR A 207 -4.29 -4.56 8.59
N GLN A 208 -4.87 -5.14 9.65
CA GLN A 208 -5.66 -4.41 10.61
C GLN A 208 -4.79 -4.16 11.85
N ALA A 209 -4.61 -2.88 12.19
CA ALA A 209 -3.90 -2.52 13.42
C ALA A 209 -4.62 -3.08 14.64
N THR A 210 -3.84 -3.44 15.65
CA THR A 210 -4.33 -3.95 16.93
C THR A 210 -3.76 -3.11 18.07
N GLY A 211 -4.53 -2.89 19.13
CA GLY A 211 -4.08 -2.08 20.25
C GLY A 211 -4.30 -0.58 20.02
N ALA A 212 -3.31 0.26 20.39
CA ALA A 212 -3.45 1.72 20.35
C ALA A 212 -2.66 2.40 19.23
N GLU A 213 -1.88 1.66 18.45
CA GLU A 213 -1.01 2.23 17.42
C GLU A 213 -1.62 2.07 16.01
N PRO A 214 -2.10 3.14 15.37
CA PRO A 214 -2.65 3.10 14.03
C PRO A 214 -1.54 3.04 12.97
N ILE A 215 -1.90 2.67 11.75
CA ILE A 215 -0.98 2.63 10.59
C ILE A 215 -0.78 4.07 10.10
N GLY A 216 0.47 4.54 10.09
CA GLY A 216 0.85 5.83 9.50
C GLY A 216 1.34 5.69 8.06
N ARG A 217 1.98 4.55 7.74
CA ARG A 217 2.59 4.34 6.42
C ARG A 217 2.71 2.87 6.06
N ILE A 218 2.74 2.58 4.77
CA ILE A 218 3.13 1.28 4.23
C ILE A 218 4.34 1.46 3.32
N ASP A 219 5.42 0.73 3.63
CA ASP A 219 6.60 0.66 2.78
C ASP A 219 6.59 -0.64 1.99
N VAL A 220 6.43 -0.56 0.67
CA VAL A 220 6.44 -1.71 -0.24
C VAL A 220 7.78 -1.75 -0.97
N THR A 221 8.67 -2.62 -0.50
CA THR A 221 9.99 -2.82 -1.11
C THR A 221 9.93 -3.92 -2.16
N PHE A 222 10.39 -3.59 -3.36
CA PHE A 222 10.51 -4.50 -4.48
C PHE A 222 11.96 -4.87 -4.68
N VAL A 223 12.23 -6.17 -4.76
CA VAL A 223 13.51 -6.69 -5.22
C VAL A 223 13.24 -7.50 -6.49
N ILE A 224 13.82 -7.06 -7.60
CA ILE A 224 13.63 -7.69 -8.89
C ILE A 224 14.95 -8.07 -9.55
N THR A 225 14.87 -9.12 -10.36
CA THR A 225 15.95 -9.55 -11.24
C THR A 225 15.38 -9.67 -12.66
N GLN A 226 15.82 -8.80 -13.56
CA GLN A 226 15.47 -8.85 -14.97
C GLN A 226 16.49 -9.74 -15.70
N ALA A 227 16.03 -10.59 -16.62
CA ALA A 227 16.95 -11.29 -17.51
C ALA A 227 17.59 -10.31 -18.49
N GLU A 228 18.87 -10.52 -18.83
CA GLU A 228 19.61 -9.69 -19.78
C GLU A 228 18.85 -9.59 -21.12
N GLY A 229 18.67 -8.36 -21.64
CA GLY A 229 17.89 -8.10 -22.85
C GLY A 229 16.36 -8.01 -22.67
N SER A 230 15.84 -8.19 -21.46
CA SER A 230 14.41 -8.03 -21.17
C SER A 230 13.97 -6.56 -21.21
N SER A 231 12.72 -6.32 -21.64
CA SER A 231 12.08 -5.01 -21.43
C SER A 231 11.84 -4.75 -19.94
N GLN A 232 11.68 -3.48 -19.60
CA GLN A 232 11.23 -2.95 -18.30
C GLN A 232 10.26 -3.88 -17.55
N MET A 233 10.48 -4.07 -16.26
CA MET A 233 9.49 -4.70 -15.38
C MET A 233 8.37 -3.68 -15.11
N ILE A 234 7.12 -4.09 -15.31
CA ILE A 234 5.93 -3.30 -14.99
C ILE A 234 5.01 -4.16 -14.12
N LEU A 235 4.49 -3.60 -13.04
CA LEU A 235 3.36 -4.11 -12.27
C LEU A 235 2.28 -3.02 -12.22
N GLY A 236 1.05 -3.42 -11.93
CA GLY A 236 -0.02 -2.52 -11.52
C GLY A 236 -0.20 -2.60 -10.01
N PHE A 237 -0.21 -1.44 -9.36
CA PHE A 237 -0.84 -1.27 -8.06
C PHE A 237 -2.33 -1.03 -8.30
N ASP A 238 -3.15 -1.88 -7.70
CA ASP A 238 -4.60 -1.85 -7.88
C ASP A 238 -5.29 -2.17 -6.55
N ASP A 239 -6.53 -1.72 -6.37
CA ASP A 239 -7.29 -1.75 -5.12
C ASP A 239 -6.50 -1.16 -3.93
N LEU A 240 -6.83 0.04 -3.47
CA LEU A 240 -6.34 0.55 -2.18
C LEU A 240 -7.52 0.71 -1.21
N GLY A 241 -7.59 -0.21 -0.25
CA GLY A 241 -8.62 -0.20 0.79
C GLY A 241 -8.08 0.27 2.13
N PHE A 242 -8.83 1.13 2.81
CA PHE A 242 -8.51 1.52 4.18
C PHE A 242 -9.72 2.05 4.96
N ALA A 243 -9.64 1.99 6.29
CA ALA A 243 -10.69 2.41 7.21
C ALA A 243 -10.15 3.27 8.36
N ALA A 244 -10.96 4.22 8.83
CA ALA A 244 -10.63 5.11 9.93
C ALA A 244 -10.09 4.38 11.18
N THR A 245 -9.27 5.07 11.97
CA THR A 245 -8.67 4.55 13.22
C THR A 245 -9.67 4.06 14.25
N SER A 246 -10.94 4.50 14.17
CA SER A 246 -12.03 3.99 15.01
C SER A 246 -12.32 2.49 14.82
N GLN A 247 -11.76 1.86 13.78
CA GLN A 247 -11.91 0.41 13.50
C GLN A 247 -10.80 -0.44 14.13
N ILE A 248 -9.88 0.16 14.90
CA ILE A 248 -8.87 -0.59 15.65
C ILE A 248 -9.56 -1.29 16.83
N PRO A 249 -9.46 -2.62 16.96
CA PRO A 249 -10.07 -3.32 18.10
C PRO A 249 -9.43 -2.87 19.42
N GLU A 250 -10.25 -2.36 20.34
CA GLU A 250 -9.81 -1.97 21.68
C GLU A 250 -9.23 -3.19 22.44
N PRO A 251 -8.01 -3.11 23.00
CA PRO A 251 -7.35 -4.25 23.64
C PRO A 251 -8.10 -4.82 24.88
N ALA A 252 -9.12 -4.12 25.39
CA ALA A 252 -9.79 -4.46 26.65
C ALA A 252 -10.84 -5.59 26.57
N HIS A 253 -11.38 -5.92 25.39
CA HIS A 253 -12.51 -6.87 25.31
C HIS A 253 -12.11 -8.34 25.47
N ILE A 254 -10.91 -8.73 25.03
CA ILE A 254 -10.43 -10.12 25.14
C ILE A 254 -10.02 -10.44 26.60
N ALA A 255 -9.42 -9.47 27.31
CA ALA A 255 -9.06 -9.62 28.71
C ALA A 255 -10.30 -9.72 29.63
N MET A 256 -11.36 -8.95 29.36
CA MET A 256 -12.60 -9.02 30.15
C MET A 256 -13.37 -10.34 29.97
N ILE A 257 -13.40 -10.90 28.75
CA ILE A 257 -14.07 -12.19 28.50
C ILE A 257 -13.28 -13.34 29.18
N ALA A 258 -11.95 -13.31 29.13
CA ALA A 258 -11.10 -14.27 29.84
C ALA A 258 -11.25 -14.15 31.37
N ALA A 259 -11.32 -12.93 31.91
CA ALA A 259 -11.54 -12.69 33.33
C ALA A 259 -12.94 -13.14 33.80
N ALA A 260 -13.99 -12.88 33.01
CA ALA A 260 -15.35 -13.32 33.29
C ALA A 260 -15.49 -14.86 33.22
N GLY A 261 -14.83 -15.51 32.26
CA GLY A 261 -14.76 -16.96 32.16
C GLY A 261 -14.02 -17.62 33.33
N ALA A 262 -12.90 -17.04 33.77
CA ALA A 262 -12.15 -17.50 34.94
C ALA A 262 -12.96 -17.32 36.25
N LEU A 263 -13.71 -16.23 36.40
CA LEU A 263 -14.58 -16.01 37.56
C LEU A 263 -15.74 -17.03 37.60
N ALA A 264 -16.36 -17.31 36.45
CA ALA A 264 -17.47 -18.27 36.34
C ALA A 264 -17.04 -19.72 36.66
N LEU A 265 -15.83 -20.11 36.26
CA LEU A 265 -15.25 -21.42 36.60
C LEU A 265 -14.82 -21.48 38.07
N GLY A 266 -14.23 -20.41 38.62
CA GLY A 266 -13.81 -20.33 40.03
C GLY A 266 -14.97 -20.44 41.02
N VAL A 267 -16.13 -19.83 40.73
CA VAL A 267 -17.32 -19.92 41.60
C VAL A 267 -17.95 -21.32 41.56
N ARG A 268 -17.84 -22.05 40.43
CA ARG A 268 -18.43 -23.40 40.29
C ARG A 268 -17.65 -24.47 41.07
N PHE A 269 -16.34 -24.31 41.25
CA PHE A 269 -15.53 -25.24 42.06
C PHE A 269 -15.60 -25.00 43.57
N ARG A 270 -15.98 -23.80 44.02
CA ARG A 270 -16.09 -23.49 45.45
C ARG A 270 -17.40 -23.97 46.10
N ARG A 271 -18.42 -24.33 45.31
CA ARG A 271 -19.71 -24.87 45.77
C ARG A 271 -19.78 -26.40 45.88
N ARG A 272 -18.68 -27.12 45.61
CA ARG A 272 -18.59 -28.60 45.68
C ARG A 272 -17.62 -29.11 46.76
N ARG A 273 -17.25 -28.28 47.74
CA ARG A 273 -16.58 -28.71 48.98
C ARG A 273 -17.52 -28.49 50.15
#